data_AF-A0AAI9PC07-F1
#
_entry.id   AF-A0AAI9PC07-F1
#
_cell.length_a   1.000
_cell.length_b   1.000
_cell.length_c   1.000
_cell.angle_alpha   90.00
_cell.angle_beta   90.00
_cell.angle_gamma   90.00
#
_symmetry.space_group_name_H-M   'P 1'
#
loop_
_entity.id
_entity.type
_entity.pdbx_description
1 polymer ?
#
loop_
_entity_poly.entity_id
_entity_poly.type
_entity_poly.pdbx_seq_one_letter_code
_entity_poly.pdbx_strand_id
1 'polypeptide(L)'
;MYKLDRLIFANGERYPVLMGNDGMPHFLATLWVTTKLRSSLSVNTISNRLGALKWFLQWEENKHRDLFSEFQKGKFLSDTDIDNIREHLSHDISHFKGLAKSKKTRDKVIDLFNTPRLISVTPTVGRNNIYNRVTAIASYLDFIARVAVQNCNSTKLLTEINSMNKRILAVRPKGKGKNVLDKLDGKDLPDGLIEEFMAVAQFDHPKNPFKHASTKKRNHLMFLLLKELGIRRGELLSLSIESNFLMLHGPQKFIWVKRHHDDIYDPRKNQPVAKTKERMLRIRDETAALIDDYIINIRAKTPNANKHPYLFVSNRSPGRC
;
A
#
# COMPACT_ATOMS: atom_id res chain seq x y z
N MET A 1 5.90 -15.49 14.77
CA MET A 1 5.87 -14.11 14.24
C MET A 1 4.97 -14.06 13.00
N TYR A 2 3.89 -13.30 13.04
CA TYR A 2 2.91 -13.25 11.94
C TYR A 2 3.48 -12.67 10.63
N LYS A 3 2.97 -13.12 9.49
CA LYS A 3 3.26 -12.59 8.15
C LYS A 3 1.98 -12.00 7.55
N LEU A 4 2.08 -10.79 7.02
CA LEU A 4 0.99 -10.22 6.21
C LEU A 4 0.99 -10.91 4.85
N ASP A 5 -0.12 -11.55 4.51
CA ASP A 5 -0.40 -12.10 3.19
C ASP A 5 -1.71 -11.53 2.64
N ARG A 6 -1.98 -11.84 1.39
CA ARG A 6 -3.18 -11.44 0.68
C ARG A 6 -3.70 -12.62 -0.14
N LEU A 7 -4.84 -13.12 0.27
CA LEU A 7 -5.56 -14.20 -0.39
C LEU A 7 -6.35 -13.62 -1.56
N ILE A 8 -6.50 -14.40 -2.63
CA ILE A 8 -7.36 -14.07 -3.77
C ILE A 8 -8.45 -15.13 -3.80
N PHE A 9 -9.71 -14.71 -3.68
CA PHE A 9 -10.86 -15.61 -3.76
C PHE A 9 -11.26 -15.84 -5.22
N ALA A 10 -12.10 -16.85 -5.47
CA ALA A 10 -12.52 -17.24 -6.81
C ALA A 10 -13.21 -16.11 -7.59
N ASN A 11 -13.86 -15.18 -6.89
CA ASN A 11 -14.49 -13.98 -7.45
C ASN A 11 -13.49 -12.83 -7.73
N GLY A 12 -12.19 -13.04 -7.54
CA GLY A 12 -11.14 -12.03 -7.70
C GLY A 12 -10.90 -11.16 -6.46
N GLU A 13 -11.69 -11.35 -5.40
CA GLU A 13 -11.58 -10.55 -4.18
C GLU A 13 -10.24 -10.76 -3.48
N ARG A 14 -9.59 -9.65 -3.15
CA ARG A 14 -8.31 -9.66 -2.44
C ARG A 14 -8.51 -9.42 -0.95
N TYR A 15 -8.28 -10.46 -0.15
CA TYR A 15 -8.46 -10.43 1.30
C TYR A 15 -7.11 -10.39 2.04
N PRO A 16 -6.73 -9.27 2.68
CA PRO A 16 -5.52 -9.19 3.50
C PRO A 16 -5.69 -9.96 4.80
N VAL A 17 -4.67 -10.74 5.19
CA VAL A 17 -4.71 -11.60 6.38
C VAL A 17 -3.35 -11.66 7.07
N LEU A 18 -3.34 -11.81 8.39
CA LEU A 18 -2.13 -12.10 9.16
C LEU A 18 -2.03 -13.61 9.38
N MET A 19 -1.03 -14.23 8.77
CA MET A 19 -0.77 -15.67 8.84
C MET A 19 0.25 -15.98 9.92
N GLY A 20 -0.05 -16.96 10.77
CA GLY A 20 0.88 -17.54 11.74
C GLY A 20 1.94 -18.43 11.09
N ASN A 21 2.86 -18.92 11.91
CA ASN A 21 3.90 -19.87 11.47
C ASN A 21 3.32 -21.27 11.20
N ASP A 22 2.19 -21.57 11.82
CA ASP A 22 1.36 -22.77 11.64
C ASP A 22 0.54 -22.75 10.34
N GLY A 23 0.64 -21.68 9.55
CA GLY A 23 -0.17 -21.50 8.35
C GLY A 23 -1.62 -21.11 8.63
N MET A 24 -1.98 -20.79 9.87
CA MET A 24 -3.34 -20.38 10.24
C MET A 24 -3.47 -18.86 10.34
N PRO A 25 -4.60 -18.28 9.91
CA PRO A 25 -4.89 -16.88 10.15
C PRO A 25 -5.00 -16.55 11.64
N HIS A 26 -4.45 -15.40 12.06
CA HIS A 26 -4.71 -14.87 13.39
C HIS A 26 -6.21 -14.62 13.56
N PHE A 27 -6.84 -15.34 14.50
CA PHE A 27 -8.29 -15.36 14.67
C PHE A 27 -8.90 -13.96 14.86
N LEU A 28 -8.50 -13.22 15.91
CA LEU A 28 -9.07 -11.91 16.22
C LEU A 28 -8.81 -10.86 15.12
N ALA A 29 -7.64 -10.89 14.49
CA ALA A 29 -7.32 -10.00 13.36
C ALA A 29 -8.23 -10.28 12.16
N THR A 30 -8.43 -11.55 11.82
CA THR A 30 -9.32 -11.99 10.73
C THR A 30 -10.78 -11.61 11.04
N LEU A 31 -11.24 -11.84 12.27
CA LEU A 31 -12.58 -11.45 12.70
C LEU A 31 -12.78 -9.93 12.60
N TRP A 32 -11.80 -9.14 13.04
CA TRP A 32 -11.83 -7.68 12.93
C TRP A 32 -11.92 -7.21 11.47
N VAL A 33 -11.10 -7.79 10.59
CA VAL A 33 -11.12 -7.47 9.16
C VAL A 33 -12.49 -7.78 8.57
N THR A 34 -13.01 -9.00 8.79
CA THR A 34 -14.29 -9.44 8.23
C THR A 34 -15.47 -8.62 8.73
N THR A 35 -15.51 -8.29 10.01
CA THR A 35 -16.68 -7.66 10.64
C THR A 35 -16.68 -6.14 10.59
N LYS A 36 -15.50 -5.49 10.60
CA LYS A 36 -15.39 -4.02 10.70
C LYS A 36 -14.80 -3.37 9.46
N LEU A 37 -13.78 -3.98 8.85
CA LEU A 37 -12.97 -3.29 7.86
C LEU A 37 -13.38 -3.59 6.42
N ARG A 38 -13.75 -4.84 6.11
CA ARG A 38 -14.02 -5.34 4.76
C ARG A 38 -15.12 -4.54 4.04
N SER A 39 -16.18 -4.15 4.76
CA SER A 39 -17.31 -3.43 4.18
C SER A 39 -17.06 -1.94 3.91
N SER A 40 -16.06 -1.34 4.56
CA SER A 40 -15.90 0.12 4.60
C SER A 40 -14.56 0.62 4.07
N LEU A 41 -13.53 -0.23 3.99
CA LEU A 41 -12.18 0.18 3.66
C LEU A 41 -11.63 -0.55 2.44
N SER A 42 -10.78 0.14 1.67
CA SER A 42 -10.04 -0.49 0.58
C SER A 42 -9.04 -1.53 1.08
N VAL A 43 -8.80 -2.56 0.27
CA VAL A 43 -7.82 -3.65 0.52
C VAL A 43 -6.45 -3.12 0.97
N ASN A 44 -5.96 -2.04 0.37
CA ASN A 44 -4.68 -1.44 0.75
C ASN A 44 -4.73 -0.75 2.11
N THR A 45 -5.85 -0.10 2.45
CA THR A 45 -6.05 0.47 3.80
C THR A 45 -6.09 -0.63 4.85
N ILE A 46 -6.79 -1.74 4.58
CA ILE A 46 -6.84 -2.93 5.44
C ILE A 46 -5.43 -3.51 5.62
N SER A 47 -4.68 -3.66 4.53
CA SER A 47 -3.28 -4.15 4.56
C SER A 47 -2.38 -3.26 5.43
N ASN A 48 -2.53 -1.93 5.34
CA ASN A 48 -1.78 -1.00 6.18
C ASN A 48 -2.14 -1.13 7.66
N ARG A 49 -3.43 -1.30 7.98
CA ARG A 49 -3.90 -1.54 9.35
C ARG A 49 -3.36 -2.87 9.91
N LEU A 50 -3.39 -3.94 9.11
CA LEU A 50 -2.80 -5.22 9.49
C LEU A 50 -1.28 -5.15 9.63
N GLY A 51 -0.60 -4.31 8.83
CA GLY A 51 0.83 -4.04 9.00
C GLY A 51 1.14 -3.40 10.36
N ALA A 52 0.32 -2.44 10.81
CA ALA A 52 0.42 -1.87 12.15
C ALA A 52 0.09 -2.92 13.22
N LEU A 53 -0.97 -3.71 13.03
CA LEU A 53 -1.37 -4.77 13.94
C LEU A 53 -0.29 -5.83 14.11
N LYS A 54 0.35 -6.27 13.03
CA LYS A 54 1.50 -7.19 13.10
C LYS A 54 2.59 -6.66 14.02
N TRP A 55 2.90 -5.36 13.94
CA TRP A 55 3.93 -4.75 14.76
C TRP A 55 3.50 -4.64 16.23
N PHE A 56 2.22 -4.39 16.47
CA PHE A 56 1.61 -4.41 17.80
C PHE A 56 1.59 -5.81 18.43
N LEU A 57 1.22 -6.85 17.69
CA LEU A 57 1.26 -8.23 18.18
C LEU A 57 2.66 -8.66 18.61
N GLN A 58 3.70 -8.16 17.92
CA GLN A 58 5.08 -8.37 18.36
C GLN A 58 5.40 -7.66 19.69
N TRP A 59 4.76 -6.53 20.00
CA TRP A 59 4.88 -5.90 21.31
C TRP A 59 4.21 -6.74 22.40
N GLU A 60 3.04 -7.32 22.15
CA GLU A 60 2.38 -8.24 23.07
C GLU A 60 3.26 -9.47 23.34
N GLU A 61 3.84 -10.07 22.29
CA GLU A 61 4.80 -11.18 22.41
C GLU A 61 6.02 -10.76 23.27
N ASN A 62 6.63 -9.60 22.99
CA ASN A 62 7.82 -9.12 23.71
C ASN A 62 7.54 -8.76 25.19
N LYS A 63 6.32 -8.30 25.50
CA LYS A 63 5.90 -7.97 26.87
C LYS A 63 5.27 -9.16 27.59
N HIS A 64 5.15 -10.31 26.92
CA HIS A 64 4.48 -11.51 27.43
C HIS A 64 3.07 -11.24 27.95
N ARG A 65 2.29 -10.45 27.20
CA ARG A 65 0.91 -10.09 27.54
C ARG A 65 -0.07 -10.71 26.56
N ASP A 66 -1.26 -11.00 27.06
CA ASP A 66 -2.43 -11.38 26.27
C ASP A 66 -3.55 -10.42 26.64
N LEU A 67 -3.66 -9.33 25.86
CA LEU A 67 -4.62 -8.28 26.16
C LEU A 67 -6.06 -8.75 26.00
N PHE A 68 -6.33 -9.74 25.15
CA PHE A 68 -7.68 -10.29 25.02
C PHE A 68 -8.10 -10.96 26.33
N SER A 69 -7.25 -11.84 26.87
CA SER A 69 -7.47 -12.48 28.18
C SER A 69 -7.53 -11.47 29.34
N GLU A 70 -6.76 -10.38 29.28
CA GLU A 70 -6.84 -9.30 30.26
C GLU A 70 -8.17 -8.55 30.19
N PHE A 71 -8.65 -8.22 28.98
CA PHE A 71 -9.95 -7.56 28.78
C PHE A 71 -11.12 -8.44 29.20
N GLN A 72 -11.05 -9.76 29.01
CA GLN A 72 -12.05 -10.70 29.53
C GLN A 72 -12.17 -10.64 31.06
N LYS A 73 -11.08 -10.29 31.76
CA LYS A 73 -11.02 -10.10 33.21
C LYS A 73 -11.34 -8.66 33.64
N GLY A 74 -11.76 -7.79 32.71
CA GLY A 74 -12.03 -6.37 32.96
C GLY A 74 -10.77 -5.53 33.21
N LYS A 75 -9.58 -6.05 32.88
CA LYS A 75 -8.30 -5.33 33.05
C LYS A 75 -7.95 -4.57 31.78
N PHE A 76 -8.33 -3.29 31.71
CA PHE A 76 -8.05 -2.42 30.57
C PHE A 76 -6.69 -1.72 30.67
N LEU A 77 -6.22 -1.16 29.54
CA LEU A 77 -4.90 -0.52 29.46
C LEU A 77 -4.81 0.74 30.35
N SER A 78 -3.70 0.83 31.08
CA SER A 78 -3.29 2.02 31.82
C SER A 78 -2.67 3.08 30.90
N ASP A 79 -2.49 4.30 31.39
CA ASP A 79 -1.84 5.37 30.61
C ASP A 79 -0.38 5.03 30.28
N THR A 80 0.32 4.38 31.21
CA THR A 80 1.67 3.85 30.98
C THR A 80 1.70 2.81 29.86
N ASP A 81 0.69 1.94 29.78
CA ASP A 81 0.58 0.97 28.67
C ASP A 81 0.39 1.68 27.33
N ILE A 82 -0.49 2.70 27.31
CA ILE A 82 -0.80 3.47 26.10
C ILE A 82 0.44 4.19 25.58
N ASP A 83 1.23 4.79 26.48
CA ASP A 83 2.48 5.46 26.11
C ASP A 83 3.53 4.48 25.58
N ASN A 84 3.69 3.32 26.25
CA ASN A 84 4.58 2.26 25.78
C ASN A 84 4.18 1.72 24.40
N ILE A 85 2.88 1.54 24.15
CA ILE A 85 2.36 1.11 22.84
C ILE A 85 2.64 2.18 21.79
N ARG A 86 2.37 3.47 22.09
CA ARG A 86 2.64 4.57 21.18
C ARG A 86 4.12 4.66 20.81
N GLU A 87 5.01 4.56 21.80
CA GLU A 87 6.45 4.57 21.58
C GLU A 87 6.87 3.42 20.67
N HIS A 88 6.42 2.20 20.97
CA HIS A 88 6.69 1.03 20.14
C HIS A 88 6.21 1.21 18.69
N LEU A 89 5.00 1.75 18.50
CA LEU A 89 4.43 2.02 17.17
C LEU A 89 5.17 3.14 16.42
N SER A 90 5.93 3.98 17.13
CA SER A 90 6.70 5.07 16.54
C SER A 90 7.98 4.59 15.84
N HIS A 91 8.52 3.44 16.22
CA HIS A 91 9.76 2.92 15.65
C HIS A 91 9.63 2.52 14.17
N ASP A 92 10.71 2.74 13.42
CA ASP A 92 10.83 2.29 12.03
C ASP A 92 11.14 0.77 11.98
N ILE A 93 10.11 0.04 11.55
CA ILE A 93 10.10 -1.41 11.38
C ILE A 93 11.18 -1.87 10.38
N SER A 94 11.55 -1.01 9.43
CA SER A 94 12.55 -1.32 8.38
C SER A 94 13.95 -1.46 8.96
N HIS A 95 14.28 -0.63 9.95
CA HIS A 95 15.57 -0.66 10.63
C HIS A 95 15.72 -1.89 11.53
N PHE A 96 14.62 -2.32 12.18
CA PHE A 96 14.60 -3.52 13.03
C PHE A 96 14.90 -4.81 12.23
N LYS A 97 14.40 -4.91 10.98
CA LYS A 97 14.75 -6.01 10.07
C LYS A 97 16.19 -5.96 9.56
N GLY A 98 16.76 -4.76 9.40
CA GLY A 98 18.16 -4.56 9.01
C GLY A 98 19.13 -5.01 10.11
N LEU A 99 18.85 -4.62 11.36
CA LEU A 99 19.59 -5.05 12.56
C LEU A 99 19.51 -6.56 12.79
N ALA A 100 18.32 -7.17 12.62
CA ALA A 100 18.16 -8.62 12.75
C ALA A 100 18.93 -9.42 11.68
N LYS A 101 19.17 -8.84 10.49
CA LYS A 101 20.00 -9.46 9.44
C LYS A 101 21.51 -9.28 9.65
N SER A 102 21.93 -8.35 10.50
CA SER A 102 23.36 -8.07 10.76
C SER A 102 24.04 -9.09 11.69
N LYS A 103 23.34 -10.12 12.18
CA LYS A 103 23.95 -11.18 13.02
C LYS A 103 24.59 -12.34 12.25
N LYS A 104 24.74 -12.25 10.93
CA LYS A 104 25.51 -13.22 10.12
C LYS A 104 26.27 -12.55 8.98
N THR A 105 27.25 -11.72 9.29
CA THR A 105 28.34 -11.39 8.37
C THR A 105 29.65 -11.39 9.13
N ARG A 106 30.54 -12.27 8.69
CA ARG A 106 31.89 -12.59 9.18
C ARG A 106 32.63 -11.42 9.83
N ASP A 107 33.35 -11.74 10.90
CA ASP A 107 34.32 -10.88 11.58
C ASP A 107 35.17 -10.09 10.58
N LYS A 108 34.80 -8.83 10.37
CA LYS A 108 35.75 -7.82 9.92
C LYS A 108 36.24 -7.15 11.17
N VAL A 109 37.55 -7.24 11.43
CA VAL A 109 38.23 -6.43 12.44
C VAL A 109 37.97 -4.97 12.08
N ILE A 110 37.23 -4.25 12.92
CA ILE A 110 36.98 -2.81 12.78
C ILE A 110 37.79 -2.12 13.87
N ASP A 111 38.60 -1.14 13.47
CA ASP A 111 39.49 -0.37 14.33
C ASP A 111 38.72 0.35 15.44
N LEU A 112 39.09 0.08 16.70
CA LEU A 112 38.33 0.40 17.91
C LEU A 112 38.35 1.91 18.24
N PHE A 113 39.24 2.68 17.62
CA PHE A 113 39.52 4.07 18.00
C PHE A 113 38.79 5.14 17.18
N ASN A 114 38.08 4.77 16.09
CA ASN A 114 37.52 5.76 15.16
C ASN A 114 36.02 5.58 14.82
N THR A 115 35.29 4.78 15.59
CA THR A 115 33.83 4.70 15.42
C THR A 115 33.15 5.66 16.41
N PRO A 116 32.44 6.72 15.94
CA PRO A 116 31.52 7.42 16.81
C PRO A 116 30.53 6.38 17.31
N ARG A 117 30.45 6.20 18.63
CA ARG A 117 29.45 5.33 19.25
C ARG A 117 28.10 5.77 18.74
N LEU A 118 27.54 5.01 17.80
CA LEU A 118 26.19 5.22 17.31
C LEU A 118 25.30 5.01 18.54
N ILE A 119 24.86 6.09 19.18
CA ILE A 119 23.74 6.01 20.11
C ILE A 119 22.65 5.33 19.29
N SER A 120 22.21 4.15 19.73
CA SER A 120 21.22 3.33 19.03
C SER A 120 19.85 3.99 19.13
N VAL A 121 19.71 5.18 18.55
CA VAL A 121 18.43 5.87 18.42
C VAL A 121 17.67 5.11 17.36
N THR A 122 16.71 4.30 17.78
CA THR A 122 15.80 3.63 16.85
C THR A 122 15.05 4.70 16.06
N PRO A 123 15.24 4.80 14.73
CA PRO A 123 14.66 5.89 13.96
C PRO A 123 13.13 5.84 14.05
N THR A 124 12.51 7.01 14.20
CA THR A 124 11.07 7.16 14.34
C THR A 124 10.42 7.43 12.98
N VAL A 125 9.28 6.79 12.70
CA VAL A 125 8.52 7.05 11.46
C VAL A 125 7.85 8.43 11.50
N GLY A 126 7.59 9.01 10.32
CA GLY A 126 6.94 10.32 10.22
C GLY A 126 5.59 10.39 10.97
N ARG A 127 5.24 11.58 11.50
CA ARG A 127 4.06 11.80 12.36
C ARG A 127 2.75 11.25 11.80
N ASN A 128 2.51 11.40 10.49
CA ASN A 128 1.31 10.86 9.85
C ASN A 128 1.24 9.33 9.88
N ASN A 129 2.40 8.65 9.79
CA ASN A 129 2.47 7.20 9.89
C ASN A 129 2.16 6.76 11.32
N ILE A 130 2.73 7.42 12.33
CA ILE A 130 2.39 7.19 13.75
C ILE A 130 0.89 7.39 13.98
N TYR A 131 0.32 8.50 13.49
CA TYR A 131 -1.12 8.78 13.59
C TYR A 131 -1.97 7.63 13.03
N ASN A 132 -1.63 7.14 11.83
CA ASN A 132 -2.35 6.05 11.19
C ASN A 132 -2.19 4.73 11.94
N ARG A 133 -0.99 4.40 12.44
CA ARG A 133 -0.73 3.20 13.23
C ARG A 133 -1.52 3.22 14.53
N VAL A 134 -1.42 4.29 15.32
CA VAL A 134 -2.17 4.44 16.59
C VAL A 134 -3.67 4.39 16.34
N THR A 135 -4.17 5.04 15.27
CA THR A 135 -5.60 4.97 14.92
C THR A 135 -6.04 3.54 14.57
N ALA A 136 -5.21 2.78 13.86
CA ALA A 136 -5.51 1.39 13.54
C ALA A 136 -5.55 0.51 14.80
N ILE A 137 -4.57 0.67 15.70
CA ILE A 137 -4.48 -0.10 16.95
C ILE A 137 -5.60 0.27 17.93
N ALA A 138 -5.93 1.56 18.07
CA ALA A 138 -7.09 1.99 18.87
C ALA A 138 -8.38 1.32 18.40
N SER A 139 -8.62 1.31 17.08
CA SER A 139 -9.78 0.65 16.48
C SER A 139 -9.79 -0.87 16.64
N TYR A 140 -8.63 -1.51 16.69
CA TYR A 140 -8.50 -2.95 16.96
C TYR A 140 -8.73 -3.27 18.43
N LEU A 141 -8.12 -2.51 19.34
CA LEU A 141 -8.24 -2.66 20.79
C LEU A 141 -9.68 -2.45 21.27
N ASP A 142 -10.37 -1.41 20.78
CA ASP A 142 -11.80 -1.22 21.04
C ASP A 142 -12.62 -2.44 20.58
N PHE A 143 -12.30 -2.97 19.39
CA PHE A 143 -12.99 -4.14 18.86
C PHE A 143 -12.78 -5.38 19.74
N ILE A 144 -11.53 -5.76 20.05
CA ILE A 144 -11.27 -6.97 20.84
C ILE A 144 -11.76 -6.84 22.28
N ALA A 145 -11.73 -5.63 22.86
CA ALA A 145 -12.26 -5.37 24.19
C ALA A 145 -13.78 -5.58 24.24
N ARG A 146 -14.52 -5.11 23.22
CA ARG A 146 -15.96 -5.35 23.10
C ARG A 146 -16.29 -6.82 22.92
N VAL A 147 -15.51 -7.54 22.10
CA VAL A 147 -15.67 -8.99 21.91
C VAL A 147 -15.39 -9.73 23.23
N ALA A 148 -14.36 -9.33 23.97
CA ALA A 148 -13.98 -9.95 25.23
C ALA A 148 -15.08 -9.86 26.30
N VAL A 149 -15.80 -8.73 26.36
CA VAL A 149 -16.86 -8.48 27.35
C VAL A 149 -18.27 -8.69 26.80
N GLN A 150 -18.43 -9.23 25.59
CA GLN A 150 -19.73 -9.27 24.90
C GLN A 150 -20.83 -10.03 25.67
N ASN A 151 -20.44 -10.99 26.51
CA ASN A 151 -21.36 -11.78 27.35
C ASN A 151 -21.53 -11.19 28.75
N CYS A 152 -20.81 -10.11 29.08
CA CYS A 152 -20.89 -9.41 30.34
C CYS A 152 -21.76 -8.17 30.14
N ASN A 153 -23.05 -8.24 30.50
CA ASN A 153 -24.01 -7.13 30.39
C ASN A 153 -23.72 -5.99 31.39
N SER A 154 -22.55 -5.36 31.29
CA SER A 154 -22.08 -4.31 32.21
C SER A 154 -21.83 -3.00 31.46
N THR A 155 -22.65 -2.00 31.75
CA THR A 155 -22.49 -0.63 31.25
C THR A 155 -21.18 0.02 31.73
N LYS A 156 -20.68 -0.39 32.91
CA LYS A 156 -19.40 0.07 33.46
C LYS A 156 -18.23 -0.35 32.57
N LEU A 157 -18.18 -1.63 32.15
CA LEU A 157 -17.13 -2.12 31.27
C LEU A 157 -17.13 -1.40 29.92
N LEU A 158 -18.31 -1.15 29.34
CA LEU A 158 -18.43 -0.39 28.09
C LEU A 158 -17.92 1.06 28.25
N THR A 159 -18.18 1.68 29.40
CA THR A 159 -17.69 3.03 29.71
C THR A 159 -16.17 3.05 29.85
N GLU A 160 -15.58 2.04 30.51
CA GLU A 160 -14.13 1.89 30.62
C GLU A 160 -13.46 1.67 29.26
N ILE A 161 -14.04 0.84 28.39
CA ILE A 161 -13.57 0.64 27.01
C ILE A 161 -13.61 1.96 26.23
N ASN A 162 -14.71 2.70 26.29
CA ASN A 162 -14.84 3.99 25.63
C ASN A 162 -13.81 5.00 26.15
N SER A 163 -13.56 5.02 27.47
CA SER A 163 -12.55 5.86 28.10
C SER A 163 -11.13 5.48 27.64
N MET A 164 -10.80 4.18 27.65
CA MET A 164 -9.52 3.67 27.15
C MET A 164 -9.28 4.07 25.69
N ASN A 165 -10.28 3.87 24.83
CA ASN A 165 -10.17 4.24 23.41
C ASN A 165 -9.93 5.75 23.23
N LYS A 166 -10.62 6.60 24.00
CA LYS A 166 -10.37 8.05 24.01
C LYS A 166 -8.93 8.39 24.41
N ARG A 167 -8.39 7.74 25.45
CA ARG A 167 -7.00 7.96 25.89
C ARG A 167 -5.98 7.54 24.81
N ILE A 168 -6.17 6.38 24.17
CA ILE A 168 -5.32 5.93 23.05
C ILE A 168 -5.37 6.94 21.89
N LEU A 169 -6.55 7.44 21.53
CA LEU A 169 -6.68 8.42 20.45
C LEU A 169 -6.11 9.79 20.79
N ALA A 170 -6.03 10.15 22.08
CA ALA A 170 -5.47 11.42 22.54
C ALA A 170 -3.95 11.49 22.41
N VAL A 171 -3.24 10.35 22.51
CA VAL A 171 -1.78 10.31 22.38
C VAL A 171 -1.28 10.37 20.93
N ARG A 172 -2.20 10.38 19.94
CA ARG A 172 -1.85 10.54 18.53
C ARG A 172 -1.11 11.86 18.31
N PRO A 173 -0.07 11.89 17.46
CA PRO A 173 0.57 13.16 17.10
C PRO A 173 -0.48 14.11 16.52
N LYS A 174 -0.57 15.32 17.07
CA LYS A 174 -1.38 16.38 16.47
C LYS A 174 -0.78 16.74 15.11
N GLY A 175 -1.64 17.06 14.14
CA GLY A 175 -1.24 17.36 12.76
C GLY A 175 -0.22 18.50 12.70
N LYS A 176 0.42 18.67 11.53
CA LYS A 176 1.16 19.89 11.25
C LYS A 176 0.20 21.07 11.48
N GLY A 177 0.53 22.00 12.37
CA GLY A 177 -0.13 23.31 12.37
C GLY A 177 0.01 23.92 10.99
N LYS A 178 -0.94 24.76 10.57
CA LYS A 178 -0.91 25.47 9.27
C LYS A 178 0.43 26.18 8.96
N ASN A 179 1.26 26.42 9.99
CA ASN A 179 2.53 27.14 9.91
C ASN A 179 3.76 26.24 9.67
N VAL A 180 3.62 24.92 9.60
CA VAL A 180 4.64 24.12 8.91
C VAL A 180 4.23 24.13 7.45
N LEU A 181 4.50 25.25 6.79
CA LEU A 181 4.90 25.20 5.38
C LEU A 181 5.79 23.98 5.30
N ASP A 182 5.41 22.99 4.49
CA ASP A 182 6.45 22.17 3.90
C ASP A 182 7.45 23.21 3.42
N LYS A 183 8.63 23.30 4.05
CA LYS A 183 9.81 23.62 3.27
C LYS A 183 9.67 22.64 2.13
N LEU A 184 9.15 23.11 1.01
CA LEU A 184 8.85 22.31 -0.16
C LEU A 184 10.07 21.40 -0.26
N ASP A 185 9.87 20.12 0.08
CA ASP A 185 10.87 19.10 -0.17
C ASP A 185 11.33 19.44 -1.58
N GLY A 186 12.62 19.72 -1.82
CA GLY A 186 13.16 20.19 -3.10
C GLY A 186 12.86 19.23 -4.26
N LYS A 187 11.58 19.20 -4.64
CA LYS A 187 10.86 18.32 -5.56
C LYS A 187 10.14 19.18 -6.59
N ASP A 188 10.47 20.47 -6.63
CA ASP A 188 10.26 21.24 -7.84
C ASP A 188 11.17 20.59 -8.88
N LEU A 189 10.54 20.03 -9.91
CA LEU A 189 11.26 19.49 -11.05
C LEU A 189 11.94 20.68 -11.73
N PRO A 190 13.25 20.60 -12.02
CA PRO A 190 13.92 21.62 -12.81
C PRO A 190 13.15 21.88 -14.11
N ASP A 191 13.06 23.16 -14.49
CA ASP A 191 12.46 23.56 -15.76
C ASP A 191 13.14 22.81 -16.93
N GLY A 192 12.34 22.25 -17.83
CA GLY A 192 12.84 21.49 -18.98
C GLY A 192 13.14 20.00 -18.72
N LEU A 193 13.18 19.53 -17.47
CA LEU A 193 13.49 18.13 -17.16
C LEU A 193 12.41 17.17 -17.70
N ILE A 194 11.14 17.58 -17.69
CA ILE A 194 10.06 16.78 -18.23
C ILE A 194 10.19 16.67 -19.76
N GLU A 195 10.52 17.76 -20.43
CA GLU A 195 10.72 17.85 -21.87
C GLU A 195 11.90 16.96 -22.29
N GLU A 196 13.03 17.06 -21.59
CA GLU A 196 14.20 16.19 -21.81
C GLU A 196 13.84 14.71 -21.60
N PHE A 197 13.15 14.40 -20.49
CA PHE A 197 12.71 13.05 -20.21
C PHE A 197 11.81 12.50 -21.33
N MET A 198 10.85 13.30 -21.80
CA MET A 198 9.96 12.91 -22.88
C MET A 198 10.69 12.72 -24.21
N ALA A 199 11.72 13.53 -24.48
CA ALA A 199 12.58 13.38 -25.66
C ALA A 199 13.38 12.06 -25.61
N VAL A 200 14.01 11.75 -24.47
CA VAL A 200 14.72 10.48 -24.29
C VAL A 200 13.79 9.27 -24.32
N ALA A 201 12.56 9.44 -23.84
CA ALA A 201 11.52 8.43 -23.84
C ALA A 201 10.93 8.14 -25.23
N GLN A 202 11.19 8.97 -26.25
CA GLN A 202 10.81 8.69 -27.63
C GLN A 202 11.39 7.36 -28.10
N PHE A 203 10.64 6.64 -28.91
CA PHE A 203 10.96 5.24 -29.24
C PHE A 203 12.15 5.11 -30.21
N ASP A 204 12.49 6.16 -30.93
CA ASP A 204 13.60 6.27 -31.87
C ASP A 204 14.85 6.94 -31.25
N HIS A 205 14.74 7.49 -30.03
CA HIS A 205 15.83 8.24 -29.41
C HIS A 205 17.06 7.37 -29.15
N PRO A 206 18.28 7.81 -29.54
CA PRO A 206 19.52 7.03 -29.37
C PRO A 206 19.84 6.67 -27.91
N LYS A 207 19.54 7.59 -26.97
CA LYS A 207 19.75 7.39 -25.53
C LYS A 207 18.61 6.63 -24.83
N ASN A 208 17.61 6.14 -25.55
CA ASN A 208 16.52 5.40 -24.93
C ASN A 208 17.06 4.07 -24.32
N PRO A 209 16.89 3.84 -23.00
CA PRO A 209 17.55 2.72 -22.32
C PRO A 209 16.96 1.35 -22.65
N PHE A 210 15.77 1.29 -23.26
CA PHE A 210 15.10 0.01 -23.56
C PHE A 210 15.61 -0.58 -24.86
N LYS A 211 16.02 -1.85 -24.86
CA LYS A 211 16.62 -2.50 -26.04
C LYS A 211 15.61 -2.84 -27.15
N HIS A 212 14.44 -3.34 -26.77
CA HIS A 212 13.46 -3.85 -27.73
C HIS A 212 12.51 -2.75 -28.24
N ALA A 213 12.30 -2.67 -29.56
CA ALA A 213 11.40 -1.70 -30.18
C ALA A 213 9.98 -1.74 -29.61
N SER A 214 9.44 -2.93 -29.34
CA SER A 214 8.13 -3.12 -28.71
C SER A 214 8.05 -2.53 -27.30
N THR A 215 9.14 -2.60 -26.53
CA THR A 215 9.23 -2.03 -25.17
C THR A 215 9.38 -0.52 -25.23
N LYS A 216 10.19 -0.01 -26.17
CA LYS A 216 10.35 1.43 -26.42
C LYS A 216 9.01 2.09 -26.75
N LYS A 217 8.30 1.58 -27.77
CA LYS A 217 6.97 2.10 -28.19
C LYS A 217 5.93 2.03 -27.07
N ARG A 218 5.86 0.90 -26.34
CA ARG A 218 4.94 0.76 -25.19
C ARG A 218 5.24 1.80 -24.11
N ASN A 219 6.49 1.91 -23.68
CA ASN A 219 6.86 2.81 -22.59
C ASN A 219 6.72 4.27 -22.99
N HIS A 220 7.06 4.63 -24.23
CA HIS A 220 6.80 5.95 -24.79
C HIS A 220 5.32 6.34 -24.64
N LEU A 221 4.41 5.47 -25.11
CA LEU A 221 2.97 5.68 -25.00
C LEU A 221 2.51 5.78 -23.54
N MET A 222 3.05 4.95 -22.64
CA MET A 222 2.76 5.04 -21.20
C MET A 222 3.13 6.41 -20.62
N PHE A 223 4.30 6.96 -20.95
CA PHE A 223 4.73 8.27 -20.47
C PHE A 223 3.91 9.40 -21.09
N LEU A 224 3.57 9.29 -22.38
CA LEU A 224 2.69 10.23 -23.06
C LEU A 224 1.34 10.34 -22.36
N LEU A 225 0.69 9.21 -22.05
CA LEU A 225 -0.60 9.20 -21.35
C LEU A 225 -0.51 9.75 -19.92
N LEU A 226 0.59 9.47 -19.20
CA LEU A 226 0.81 10.05 -17.87
C LEU A 226 0.91 11.58 -17.93
N LYS A 227 1.65 12.10 -18.93
CA LYS A 227 1.84 13.54 -19.13
C LYS A 227 0.57 14.24 -19.58
N GLU A 228 -0.13 13.69 -20.57
CA GLU A 228 -1.32 14.31 -21.16
C GLU A 228 -2.55 14.23 -20.26
N LEU A 229 -2.77 13.07 -19.64
CA LEU A 229 -4.02 12.81 -18.92
C LEU A 229 -3.91 13.04 -17.41
N GLY A 230 -2.69 13.25 -16.89
CA GLY A 230 -2.44 13.41 -15.46
C GLY A 230 -2.91 12.21 -14.61
N ILE A 231 -3.02 11.03 -15.22
CA ILE A 231 -3.48 9.83 -14.53
C ILE A 231 -2.38 9.26 -13.64
N ARG A 232 -2.77 8.61 -12.54
CA ARG A 232 -1.80 7.94 -11.68
C ARG A 232 -1.27 6.66 -12.34
N ARG A 233 -0.06 6.24 -11.99
CA ARG A 233 0.52 4.95 -12.42
C ARG A 233 -0.45 3.77 -12.26
N GLY A 234 -1.21 3.73 -11.17
CA GLY A 234 -2.19 2.67 -10.94
C GLY A 234 -3.34 2.69 -11.95
N GLU A 235 -3.82 3.88 -12.32
CA GLU A 235 -4.88 4.08 -13.31
C GLU A 235 -4.40 3.68 -14.71
N LEU A 236 -3.18 4.08 -15.09
CA LEU A 236 -2.54 3.69 -16.35
C LEU A 236 -2.47 2.16 -16.52
N LEU A 237 -2.12 1.45 -15.45
CA LEU A 237 -1.99 -0.02 -15.46
C LEU A 237 -3.34 -0.76 -15.43
N SER A 238 -4.46 -0.05 -15.27
CA SER A 238 -5.81 -0.61 -15.26
C SER A 238 -6.64 -0.24 -16.50
N LEU A 239 -6.06 0.51 -17.44
CA LEU A 239 -6.73 0.89 -18.70
C LEU A 239 -7.12 -0.35 -19.51
N SER A 240 -8.32 -0.34 -20.09
CA SER A 240 -8.92 -1.45 -20.84
C SER A 240 -9.02 -1.12 -22.34
N ILE A 241 -8.96 -2.13 -23.20
CA ILE A 241 -9.23 -2.05 -24.64
C ILE A 241 -10.68 -2.40 -25.01
N GLU A 242 -11.52 -2.72 -24.02
CA GLU A 242 -12.93 -2.99 -24.30
C GLU A 242 -13.62 -1.75 -24.87
N SER A 243 -14.51 -1.96 -25.85
CA SER A 243 -15.14 -0.89 -26.64
C SER A 243 -15.90 0.14 -25.79
N ASN A 244 -16.47 -0.27 -24.67
CA ASN A 244 -17.18 0.64 -23.75
C ASN A 244 -16.22 1.59 -22.99
N PHE A 245 -14.93 1.29 -22.96
CA PHE A 245 -13.92 2.01 -22.18
C PHE A 245 -12.83 2.67 -23.03
N LEU A 246 -12.82 2.45 -24.34
CA LEU A 246 -11.84 3.00 -25.26
C LEU A 246 -12.50 3.28 -26.61
N MET A 247 -12.43 4.54 -27.06
CA MET A 247 -12.84 4.97 -28.39
C MET A 247 -11.67 5.67 -29.08
N LEU A 248 -11.12 5.04 -30.11
CA LEU A 248 -9.97 5.55 -30.87
C LEU A 248 -10.35 6.18 -32.22
N HIS A 249 -11.58 5.94 -32.68
CA HIS A 249 -12.06 6.40 -33.97
C HIS A 249 -13.22 7.38 -33.84
N GLY A 250 -13.50 8.10 -34.92
CA GLY A 250 -14.56 9.10 -34.96
C GLY A 250 -14.20 10.42 -34.26
N PRO A 251 -15.20 11.32 -34.11
CA PRO A 251 -14.97 12.69 -33.63
C PRO A 251 -14.76 12.77 -32.11
N GLN A 252 -15.19 11.75 -31.36
CA GLN A 252 -15.26 11.79 -29.90
C GLN A 252 -14.39 10.70 -29.28
N LYS A 253 -13.07 10.81 -29.47
CA LYS A 253 -12.09 9.85 -28.97
C LYS A 253 -11.93 9.99 -27.44
N PHE A 254 -11.86 8.87 -26.73
CA PHE A 254 -11.72 8.87 -25.27
C PHE A 254 -11.07 7.61 -24.73
N ILE A 255 -10.59 7.73 -23.50
CA ILE A 255 -10.20 6.60 -22.64
C ILE A 255 -10.89 6.72 -21.28
N TRP A 256 -11.41 5.60 -20.78
CA TRP A 256 -12.09 5.56 -19.49
C TRP A 256 -11.15 5.04 -18.40
N VAL A 257 -10.97 5.84 -17.35
CA VAL A 257 -10.29 5.40 -16.12
C VAL A 257 -11.31 4.73 -15.21
N LYS A 258 -11.37 3.40 -15.26
CA LYS A 258 -12.29 2.59 -14.43
C LYS A 258 -11.79 2.44 -13.00
N ARG A 259 -12.73 2.32 -12.06
CA ARG A 259 -12.45 1.89 -10.68
C ARG A 259 -12.83 0.41 -10.52
N HIS A 260 -12.02 -0.47 -11.08
CA HIS A 260 -12.28 -1.91 -11.05
C HIS A 260 -11.47 -2.58 -9.93
N HIS A 261 -12.05 -2.67 -8.74
CA HIS A 261 -11.50 -3.52 -7.68
C HIS A 261 -11.75 -4.98 -8.01
N ASP A 262 -10.93 -5.87 -7.45
CA ASP A 262 -11.22 -7.30 -7.45
C ASP A 262 -11.31 -7.91 -8.86
N ASP A 263 -10.53 -7.35 -9.81
CA ASP A 263 -10.52 -7.81 -11.20
C ASP A 263 -9.96 -9.25 -11.27
N ILE A 264 -10.79 -10.17 -11.76
CA ILE A 264 -10.46 -11.59 -11.94
C ILE A 264 -9.36 -11.80 -12.98
N TYR A 265 -9.23 -10.88 -13.94
CA TYR A 265 -8.20 -10.95 -14.97
C TYR A 265 -6.86 -10.39 -14.49
N ASP A 266 -6.80 -9.77 -13.31
CA ASP A 266 -5.53 -9.34 -12.70
C ASP A 266 -5.01 -10.41 -11.72
N PRO A 267 -3.99 -11.21 -12.08
CA PRO A 267 -3.45 -12.22 -11.18
C PRO A 267 -2.64 -11.62 -10.01
N ARG A 268 -2.38 -10.30 -10.00
CA ARG A 268 -1.53 -9.67 -8.98
C ARG A 268 -2.25 -9.65 -7.64
N LYS A 269 -1.58 -10.15 -6.60
CA LYS A 269 -1.96 -9.91 -5.19
C LYS A 269 -2.08 -8.40 -4.92
N ASN A 270 -1.14 -7.61 -5.42
CA ASN A 270 -1.16 -6.14 -5.30
C ASN A 270 -1.73 -5.50 -6.57
N GLN A 271 -3.05 -5.54 -6.72
CA GLN A 271 -3.74 -4.88 -7.84
C GLN A 271 -3.57 -3.35 -7.76
N PRO A 272 -3.20 -2.70 -8.87
CA PRO A 272 -3.31 -1.25 -9.00
C PRO A 272 -4.79 -0.87 -9.12
N VAL A 273 -5.28 -0.09 -8.15
CA VAL A 273 -6.66 0.39 -8.14
C VAL A 273 -6.69 1.90 -8.15
N ALA A 274 -7.63 2.47 -8.91
CA ALA A 274 -7.85 3.91 -8.94
C ALA A 274 -8.29 4.41 -7.55
N LYS A 275 -7.58 5.41 -7.01
CA LYS A 275 -7.97 6.11 -5.78
C LYS A 275 -9.11 7.11 -6.02
N THR A 276 -9.20 7.62 -7.24
CA THR A 276 -10.13 8.66 -7.69
C THR A 276 -11.42 8.07 -8.26
N LYS A 277 -12.47 8.89 -8.34
CA LYS A 277 -13.72 8.51 -9.03
C LYS A 277 -13.41 8.15 -10.49
N GLU A 278 -14.21 7.22 -11.01
CA GLU A 278 -14.15 6.88 -12.43
C GLU A 278 -14.48 8.10 -13.29
N ARG A 279 -13.82 8.20 -14.44
CA ARG A 279 -13.99 9.33 -15.35
C ARG A 279 -13.58 8.97 -16.76
N MET A 280 -14.25 9.60 -17.71
CA MET A 280 -13.89 9.60 -19.12
C MET A 280 -12.89 10.74 -19.37
N LEU A 281 -11.80 10.45 -20.08
CA LEU A 281 -10.79 11.42 -20.46
C LEU A 281 -10.71 11.50 -21.98
N ARG A 282 -10.84 12.71 -22.52
CA ARG A 282 -10.66 12.97 -23.95
C ARG A 282 -9.19 12.78 -24.32
N ILE A 283 -8.96 12.18 -25.48
CA ILE A 283 -7.63 11.99 -26.06
C ILE A 283 -7.55 12.69 -27.41
N ARG A 284 -6.35 13.12 -27.77
CA ARG A 284 -6.07 13.73 -29.08
C ARG A 284 -6.01 12.67 -30.17
N ASP A 285 -6.13 13.11 -31.41
CA ASP A 285 -6.13 12.23 -32.58
C ASP A 285 -4.78 11.52 -32.74
N GLU A 286 -3.68 12.22 -32.48
CA GLU A 286 -2.33 11.64 -32.52
C GLU A 286 -2.15 10.59 -31.44
N THR A 287 -2.62 10.88 -30.21
CA THR A 287 -2.58 9.95 -29.09
C THR A 287 -3.41 8.69 -29.40
N ALA A 288 -4.59 8.86 -29.99
CA ALA A 288 -5.43 7.73 -30.37
C ALA A 288 -4.78 6.86 -31.47
N ALA A 289 -4.17 7.46 -32.47
CA ALA A 289 -3.43 6.74 -33.51
C ALA A 289 -2.25 5.95 -32.94
N LEU A 290 -1.52 6.51 -31.96
CA LEU A 290 -0.44 5.80 -31.27
C LEU A 290 -0.95 4.62 -30.43
N ILE A 291 -2.11 4.77 -29.78
CA ILE A 291 -2.76 3.68 -29.05
C ILE A 291 -3.16 2.57 -30.04
N ASP A 292 -3.75 2.94 -31.17
CA ASP A 292 -4.20 1.99 -32.20
C ASP A 292 -3.03 1.22 -32.83
N ASP A 293 -1.95 1.91 -33.22
CA ASP A 293 -0.69 1.28 -33.70
C ASP A 293 -0.17 0.29 -32.67
N TYR A 294 -0.13 0.68 -31.39
CA TYR A 294 0.33 -0.20 -30.34
C TYR A 294 -0.59 -1.43 -30.17
N ILE A 295 -1.92 -1.28 -30.21
CA ILE A 295 -2.86 -2.38 -30.09
C ILE A 295 -2.68 -3.39 -31.23
N ILE A 296 -2.65 -2.91 -32.48
CA ILE A 296 -2.60 -3.74 -33.68
C ILE A 296 -1.22 -4.36 -33.88
N ASN A 297 -0.16 -3.55 -33.79
CA ASN A 297 1.17 -3.97 -34.23
C ASN A 297 2.02 -4.58 -33.12
N ILE A 298 1.70 -4.35 -31.84
CA ILE A 298 2.50 -4.82 -30.70
C ILE A 298 1.68 -5.70 -29.77
N ARG A 299 0.58 -5.19 -29.23
CA ARG A 299 -0.23 -5.90 -28.21
C ARG A 299 -0.80 -7.19 -28.80
N ALA A 300 -1.39 -7.14 -29.98
CA ALA A 300 -1.98 -8.32 -30.63
C ALA A 300 -0.96 -9.45 -30.89
N LYS A 301 0.32 -9.10 -31.11
CA LYS A 301 1.41 -10.06 -31.34
C LYS A 301 2.08 -10.52 -30.03
N THR A 302 1.70 -9.96 -28.89
CA THR A 302 2.31 -10.31 -27.60
C THR A 302 1.64 -11.56 -27.01
N PRO A 303 2.40 -12.59 -26.61
CA PRO A 303 1.84 -13.82 -26.05
C PRO A 303 0.93 -13.57 -24.86
N ASN A 304 -0.20 -14.28 -24.79
CA ASN A 304 -1.22 -14.19 -23.75
C ASN A 304 -1.94 -12.83 -23.61
N ALA A 305 -1.71 -11.85 -24.49
CA ALA A 305 -2.36 -10.54 -24.41
C ALA A 305 -3.89 -10.60 -24.61
N ASN A 306 -4.39 -11.65 -25.27
CA ASN A 306 -5.82 -11.91 -25.47
C ASN A 306 -6.52 -12.51 -24.23
N LYS A 307 -5.79 -12.92 -23.18
CA LYS A 307 -6.38 -13.50 -21.96
C LYS A 307 -6.95 -12.46 -20.99
N HIS A 308 -6.73 -11.18 -21.24
CA HIS A 308 -7.21 -10.09 -20.39
C HIS A 308 -7.46 -8.82 -21.22
N PRO A 309 -8.31 -7.89 -20.75
CA PRO A 309 -8.66 -6.70 -21.51
C PRO A 309 -7.69 -5.51 -21.32
N TYR A 310 -6.59 -5.66 -20.56
CA TYR A 310 -5.68 -4.54 -20.29
C TYR A 310 -4.99 -3.98 -21.54
N LEU A 311 -4.90 -2.66 -21.64
CA LEU A 311 -4.19 -1.97 -22.71
C LEU A 311 -2.70 -2.33 -22.72
N PHE A 312 -2.01 -2.11 -21.60
CA PHE A 312 -0.58 -2.37 -21.51
C PHE A 312 -0.27 -3.79 -21.03
N VAL A 313 0.59 -4.48 -21.77
CA VAL A 313 0.99 -5.86 -21.49
C VAL A 313 2.49 -5.97 -21.22
N SER A 314 2.89 -7.02 -20.49
CA SER A 314 4.30 -7.31 -20.27
C SER A 314 4.89 -8.03 -21.48
N ASN A 315 6.05 -7.59 -21.95
CA ASN A 315 6.73 -8.20 -23.11
C ASN A 315 7.70 -9.32 -22.69
N ARG A 316 7.74 -9.68 -21.40
CA ARG A 316 8.56 -10.79 -20.90
C ARG A 316 7.73 -12.07 -20.92
N SER A 317 8.32 -13.14 -21.44
CA SER A 317 7.80 -14.51 -21.35
C SER A 317 7.40 -14.85 -19.90
N PRO A 318 6.34 -15.63 -19.68
CA PRO A 318 5.89 -15.99 -18.34
C PRO A 318 6.95 -16.87 -17.67
N GLY A 319 7.80 -16.27 -16.85
CA GLY A 319 8.88 -16.96 -16.17
C GLY A 319 9.52 -16.08 -15.11
N ARG A 320 9.27 -16.45 -13.85
CA ARG A 320 9.82 -15.92 -12.58
C ARG A 320 9.31 -14.54 -12.15
N CYS A 321 8.34 -14.55 -11.25
CA CYS A 321 8.47 -13.97 -9.91
C CYS A 321 7.60 -14.79 -8.94
#